data_AF-A0A4Q3CE45-F1
#
_entry.id   AF-A0A4Q3CE45-F1
#
_cell.length_a   1.000
_cell.length_b   1.000
_cell.length_c   1.000
_cell.angle_alpha   90.00
_cell.angle_beta   90.00
_cell.angle_gamma   90.00
#
_symmetry.space_group_name_H-M   'P 1'
#
loop_
_entity.id
_entity.type
_entity.pdbx_description
1 polymer ?
#
loop_
_entity_poly.entity_id
_entity_poly.type
_entity_poly.pdbx_seq_one_letter_code
_entity_poly.pdbx_strand_id
1 'polypeptide(L)'
;GKTPVLNPSFGGDELDPHVKKYEDPRTDGTLSFWLSGKNIIYMRYADILLCYAETLNETGATAQAVDLVNNTVRRRAWGGNLPSAAAWSQGMSSTDFRTRILDERMRELCFEGWRRMDLIRTGKLVELVKQRNKWAKQSGTIQPYHNRYPIPLQEIKQNEDISETDQNPGYSNN
;
A
#
# COMPACT_ATOMS: atom_id res chain seq x y z
N GLY A 1 18.99 20.61 13.20
CA GLY A 1 18.32 19.97 14.34
C GLY A 1 19.35 19.20 15.13
N LYS A 2 19.24 19.15 16.46
CA LYS A 2 20.11 18.28 17.28
C LYS A 2 19.64 16.84 17.11
N THR A 3 20.56 15.96 16.69
CA THR A 3 20.32 14.52 16.66
C THR A 3 20.41 13.99 18.09
N PRO A 4 19.35 13.34 18.64
CA PRO A 4 19.45 12.67 19.93
C PRO A 4 20.48 11.55 19.84
N VAL A 5 21.35 11.44 20.83
CA VAL A 5 22.28 10.31 20.98
C VAL A 5 21.68 9.38 22.04
N LEU A 6 21.24 8.20 21.63
CA LEU A 6 20.75 7.15 22.54
C LEU A 6 21.85 6.09 22.67
N ASN A 7 22.11 5.65 23.91
CA ASN A 7 23.12 4.63 24.19
C ASN A 7 22.60 3.25 23.73
N PRO A 8 23.43 2.41 23.10
CA PRO A 8 23.03 1.11 22.59
C PRO A 8 22.63 0.19 23.76
N SER A 9 21.32 -0.02 23.90
CA SER A 9 20.73 -1.12 24.67
C SER A 9 20.21 -2.19 23.71
N PHE A 10 19.68 -3.30 24.22
CA PHE A 10 18.93 -4.29 23.45
C PHE A 10 17.74 -3.61 22.73
N GLY A 11 17.97 -3.15 21.49
CA GLY A 11 17.03 -2.32 20.74
C GLY A 11 17.68 -1.36 19.73
N GLY A 12 18.87 -1.65 19.21
CA GLY A 12 19.64 -0.77 18.31
C GLY A 12 18.98 -0.38 16.97
N ASP A 13 17.72 -0.77 16.74
CA ASP A 13 16.90 -0.51 15.55
C ASP A 13 16.14 0.84 15.63
N GLU A 14 16.17 1.53 16.78
CA GLU A 14 15.42 2.79 16.97
C GLU A 14 15.90 3.95 16.05
N LEU A 15 17.10 3.84 15.47
CA LEU A 15 17.66 4.83 14.54
C LEU A 15 17.54 4.44 13.06
N ASP A 16 17.15 3.20 12.76
CA ASP A 16 16.95 2.73 11.39
C ASP A 16 15.54 3.08 10.89
N PRO A 17 15.29 3.09 9.56
CA PRO A 17 13.97 3.41 9.02
C PRO A 17 12.89 2.43 9.50
N HIS A 18 12.06 2.86 10.45
CA HIS A 18 10.93 2.11 10.99
C HIS A 18 9.59 2.84 10.83
N VAL A 19 8.50 2.12 11.07
CA VAL A 19 7.13 2.60 10.83
C VAL A 19 6.52 3.15 12.11
N LYS A 20 6.40 4.48 12.19
CA LYS A 20 5.78 5.16 13.33
C LYS A 20 4.26 5.29 13.27
N LYS A 21 3.62 4.85 12.18
CA LYS A 21 2.21 5.15 11.87
C LYS A 21 1.21 4.69 12.94
N TYR A 22 1.47 3.57 13.59
CA TYR A 22 0.64 3.01 14.65
C TYR A 22 1.31 3.08 16.02
N GLU A 23 2.37 3.89 16.16
CA GLU A 23 2.94 4.15 17.47
C GLU A 23 1.99 5.03 18.27
N ASP A 24 1.71 4.63 19.50
CA ASP A 24 0.94 5.44 20.42
C ASP A 24 1.92 6.33 21.19
N PRO A 25 1.89 7.67 21.02
CA PRO A 25 2.79 8.55 21.75
C PRO A 25 2.54 8.53 23.27
N ARG A 26 1.43 7.93 23.74
CA ARG A 26 1.11 7.77 25.16
C ARG A 26 1.76 6.55 25.81
N THR A 27 2.34 5.63 25.03
CA THR A 27 3.14 4.54 25.62
C THR A 27 4.47 5.09 26.12
N ASP A 28 4.63 5.17 27.44
CA ASP A 28 5.79 5.72 28.15
C ASP A 28 6.91 4.69 28.43
N GLY A 29 6.82 3.50 27.82
CA GLY A 29 7.76 2.40 28.03
C GLY A 29 7.57 1.62 29.33
N THR A 30 6.58 1.99 30.18
CA THR A 30 6.29 1.28 31.44
C THR A 30 5.09 0.33 31.34
N LEU A 31 4.29 0.45 30.27
CA LEU A 31 3.11 -0.38 30.02
C LEU A 31 3.51 -1.77 29.47
N SER A 32 2.80 -2.79 29.95
CA SER A 32 2.96 -4.20 29.55
C SER A 32 2.87 -4.41 28.03
N PHE A 33 3.84 -5.14 27.45
CA PHE A 33 3.84 -5.54 26.03
C PHE A 33 2.64 -6.41 25.62
N TRP A 34 1.88 -6.94 26.59
CA TRP A 34 0.74 -7.84 26.35
C TRP A 34 -0.57 -7.11 26.03
N LEU A 35 -0.66 -5.81 26.29
CA LEU A 35 -1.87 -5.02 26.06
C LEU A 35 -1.55 -3.84 25.14
N SER A 36 -2.10 -3.84 23.93
CA SER A 36 -1.91 -2.77 22.94
C SER A 36 -3.24 -2.14 22.57
N GLY A 37 -3.41 -0.84 22.85
CA GLY A 37 -4.56 -0.05 22.40
C GLY A 37 -4.47 0.42 20.95
N LYS A 38 -3.60 -0.19 20.14
CA LYS A 38 -3.39 0.21 18.74
C LYS A 38 -4.65 -0.03 17.93
N ASN A 39 -5.15 1.03 17.32
CA ASN A 39 -6.30 0.97 16.42
C ASN A 39 -5.82 0.65 15.00
N ILE A 40 -6.00 -0.60 14.57
CA ILE A 40 -5.73 -1.01 13.18
C ILE A 40 -6.91 -0.65 12.31
N ILE A 41 -6.67 0.22 11.34
CA ILE A 41 -7.70 0.76 10.47
C ILE A 41 -7.89 -0.18 9.29
N TYR A 42 -9.05 -0.81 9.21
CA TYR A 42 -9.43 -1.63 8.05
C TYR A 42 -10.05 -0.79 6.92
N MET A 43 -10.80 0.26 7.27
CA MET A 43 -11.42 1.17 6.30
C MET A 43 -11.44 2.57 6.89
N ARG A 44 -11.14 3.57 6.05
CA ARG A 44 -11.24 4.98 6.42
C ARG A 44 -11.62 5.83 5.24
N TYR A 45 -12.14 7.00 5.56
CA TYR A 45 -12.72 7.93 4.59
C TYR A 45 -11.78 8.28 3.42
N ALA A 46 -10.47 8.45 3.66
CA ALA A 46 -9.54 8.78 2.58
C ALA A 46 -9.40 7.66 1.54
N ASP A 47 -9.47 6.38 1.92
CA ASP A 47 -9.44 5.29 0.95
C ASP A 47 -10.66 5.36 0.02
N ILE A 48 -11.84 5.60 0.59
CA ILE A 48 -13.09 5.78 -0.18
C ILE A 48 -12.98 6.96 -1.15
N LEU A 49 -12.42 8.09 -0.70
CA LEU A 49 -12.20 9.26 -1.55
C LEU A 49 -11.25 8.95 -2.72
N LEU A 50 -10.18 8.20 -2.47
CA LEU A 50 -9.22 7.81 -3.52
C LEU A 50 -9.85 6.81 -4.50
N CYS A 51 -10.63 5.84 -4.02
CA CYS A 51 -11.41 4.92 -4.88
C CYS A 51 -12.43 5.67 -5.75
N TYR A 52 -13.10 6.67 -5.18
CA TYR A 52 -14.02 7.52 -5.95
C TYR A 52 -13.28 8.35 -7.01
N ALA A 53 -12.10 8.90 -6.67
CA ALA A 53 -11.27 9.61 -7.63
C ALA A 53 -10.79 8.71 -8.78
N GLU A 54 -10.41 7.46 -8.51
CA GLU A 54 -10.10 6.49 -9.55
C GLU A 54 -11.31 6.25 -10.48
N THR A 55 -12.51 6.07 -9.90
CA THR A 55 -13.74 5.87 -10.68
C THR A 55 -14.06 7.08 -11.57
N LEU A 56 -13.92 8.30 -11.05
CA LEU A 56 -14.09 9.53 -11.84
C LEU A 56 -13.12 9.56 -13.02
N ASN A 57 -11.86 9.16 -12.82
CA ASN A 57 -10.89 9.10 -13.90
C ASN A 57 -11.25 8.05 -14.98
N GLU A 58 -11.69 6.86 -14.57
CA GLU A 58 -12.06 5.78 -15.50
C GLU A 58 -13.35 6.10 -16.28
N THR A 59 -14.23 6.92 -15.71
CA THR A 59 -15.46 7.39 -16.37
C THR A 59 -15.26 8.66 -17.22
N GLY A 60 -14.02 9.14 -17.36
CA GLY A 60 -13.65 10.29 -18.20
C GLY A 60 -13.73 11.65 -17.50
N ALA A 61 -14.06 11.70 -16.21
CA ALA A 61 -14.11 12.90 -15.39
C ALA A 61 -12.78 13.21 -14.68
N THR A 62 -11.64 13.12 -15.39
CA THR A 62 -10.29 13.28 -14.79
C THR A 62 -10.08 14.63 -14.09
N ALA A 63 -10.61 15.73 -14.64
CA ALA A 63 -10.50 17.05 -13.98
C ALA A 63 -11.19 17.05 -12.60
N GLN A 64 -12.37 16.43 -12.49
CA GLN A 64 -13.07 16.29 -11.20
C GLN A 64 -12.32 15.37 -10.24
N ALA A 65 -11.70 14.30 -10.75
CA ALA A 65 -10.86 13.41 -9.96
C ALA A 65 -9.65 14.17 -9.36
N VAL A 66 -8.99 15.01 -10.16
CA VAL A 66 -7.89 15.87 -9.71
C VAL A 66 -8.35 16.82 -8.61
N ASP A 67 -9.47 17.50 -8.81
CA ASP A 67 -10.02 18.45 -7.83
C ASP A 67 -10.37 17.77 -6.51
N LEU A 68 -10.99 16.60 -6.58
CA LEU A 68 -11.34 15.82 -5.41
C LEU A 68 -10.09 15.49 -4.58
N VAL A 69 -9.04 14.96 -5.21
CA VAL A 69 -7.81 14.54 -4.51
C VAL A 69 -7.06 15.75 -3.95
N ASN A 70 -6.93 16.83 -4.72
CA ASN A 70 -6.29 18.07 -4.27
C ASN A 70 -7.01 18.65 -3.05
N ASN A 71 -8.34 18.78 -3.10
CA ASN A 71 -9.12 19.45 -2.05
C ASN A 71 -9.43 18.58 -0.82
N THR A 72 -9.22 17.27 -0.89
CA THR A 72 -9.45 16.37 0.24
C THR A 72 -8.13 15.84 0.80
N VAL A 73 -7.64 14.73 0.24
CA VAL A 73 -6.50 13.96 0.75
C VAL A 73 -5.22 14.80 0.77
N ARG A 74 -4.88 15.43 -0.35
CA ARG A 74 -3.64 16.20 -0.46
C ARG A 74 -3.69 17.46 0.40
N ARG A 75 -4.75 18.26 0.32
CA ARG A 75 -4.91 19.46 1.18
C ARG A 75 -4.82 19.11 2.67
N ARG A 76 -5.43 18.00 3.10
CA ARG A 76 -5.30 17.53 4.50
C ARG A 76 -3.85 17.20 4.83
N ALA A 77 -3.16 16.45 3.98
CA ALA A 77 -1.76 16.07 4.21
C ALA A 77 -0.82 17.29 4.30
N TRP A 78 -1.17 18.40 3.66
CA TRP A 78 -0.48 19.70 3.74
C TRP A 78 -1.03 20.63 4.83
N GLY A 79 -1.68 20.11 5.87
CA GLY A 79 -2.16 20.91 7.00
C GLY A 79 -3.25 21.92 6.63
N GLY A 80 -4.00 21.67 5.55
CA GLY A 80 -5.06 22.55 5.06
C GLY A 80 -4.63 23.52 3.96
N ASN A 81 -3.33 23.68 3.70
CA ASN A 81 -2.80 24.62 2.71
C ASN A 81 -1.93 23.89 1.67
N LEU A 82 -2.55 23.42 0.58
CA LEU A 82 -1.83 22.77 -0.53
C LEU A 82 -1.14 23.83 -1.40
N PRO A 83 0.21 23.86 -1.48
CA PRO A 83 0.90 24.81 -2.35
C PRO A 83 0.53 24.59 -3.82
N SER A 84 0.35 25.68 -4.57
CA SER A 84 0.01 25.61 -6.00
C SER A 84 1.01 24.79 -6.82
N ALA A 85 2.31 24.89 -6.49
CA ALA A 85 3.37 24.10 -7.12
C ALA A 85 3.26 22.58 -6.86
N ALA A 86 2.57 22.18 -5.79
CA ALA A 86 2.33 20.78 -5.45
C ALA A 86 0.95 20.29 -5.90
N ALA A 87 0.04 21.18 -6.30
CA ALA A 87 -1.29 20.82 -6.77
C ALA A 87 -1.20 20.12 -8.13
N TRP A 88 -2.00 19.07 -8.32
CA TRP A 88 -2.12 18.44 -9.63
C TRP A 88 -2.93 19.32 -10.57
N SER A 89 -2.53 19.37 -11.85
CA SER A 89 -3.23 20.14 -12.88
C SER A 89 -4.53 19.45 -13.31
N GLN A 90 -5.63 20.20 -13.44
CA GLN A 90 -6.89 19.69 -14.00
C GLN A 90 -6.75 19.23 -15.46
N GLY A 91 -5.75 19.72 -16.20
CA GLY A 91 -5.44 19.29 -17.56
C GLY A 91 -4.65 17.97 -17.64
N MET A 92 -4.49 17.25 -16.52
CA MET A 92 -3.80 15.97 -16.47
C MET A 92 -4.52 14.92 -17.32
N SER A 93 -3.75 14.16 -18.10
CA SER A 93 -4.30 13.03 -18.87
C SER A 93 -4.78 11.91 -17.94
N SER A 94 -5.77 11.13 -18.39
CA SER A 94 -6.27 9.97 -17.63
C SER A 94 -5.16 8.96 -17.29
N THR A 95 -4.19 8.77 -18.19
CA THR A 95 -3.05 7.85 -17.98
C THR A 95 -2.06 8.39 -16.94
N ASP A 96 -1.75 9.69 -16.97
CA ASP A 96 -0.91 10.30 -15.93
C ASP A 96 -1.63 10.24 -14.58
N PHE A 97 -2.95 10.52 -14.55
CA PHE A 97 -3.75 10.40 -13.34
C PHE A 97 -3.68 9.01 -12.71
N ARG A 98 -3.83 7.93 -13.49
CA ARG A 98 -3.69 6.54 -12.99
C ARG A 98 -2.35 6.30 -12.29
N THR A 99 -1.28 6.89 -12.82
CA THR A 99 0.05 6.77 -12.22
C THR A 99 0.13 7.59 -10.93
N ARG A 100 -0.35 8.83 -10.95
CA ARG A 100 -0.34 9.75 -9.81
C ARG A 100 -1.19 9.26 -8.65
N ILE A 101 -2.38 8.72 -8.93
CA ILE A 101 -3.30 8.21 -7.91
C ILE A 101 -2.77 6.93 -7.27
N LEU A 102 -2.14 6.03 -8.03
CA LEU A 102 -1.49 4.83 -7.47
C LEU A 102 -0.36 5.19 -6.51
N ASP A 103 0.41 6.23 -6.83
CA ASP A 103 1.45 6.79 -5.97
C ASP A 103 0.87 7.49 -4.73
N GLU A 104 -0.26 8.19 -4.88
CA GLU A 104 -0.93 8.85 -3.76
C GLU A 104 -1.53 7.84 -2.78
N ARG A 105 -2.18 6.78 -3.29
CA ARG A 105 -2.65 5.64 -2.49
C ARG A 105 -1.52 5.01 -1.71
N MET A 106 -0.34 4.83 -2.31
CA MET A 106 0.83 4.30 -1.61
C MET A 106 1.25 5.19 -0.42
N ARG A 107 1.29 6.52 -0.59
CA ARG A 107 1.68 7.46 0.47
C ARG A 107 0.65 7.51 1.57
N GLU A 108 -0.61 7.73 1.19
CA GLU A 108 -1.72 7.92 2.10
C GLU A 108 -2.01 6.65 2.91
N LEU A 109 -2.09 5.50 2.23
CA LEU A 109 -2.45 4.20 2.79
C LEU A 109 -1.23 3.32 3.14
N CYS A 110 -0.06 3.94 3.28
CA CYS A 110 1.17 3.22 3.60
C CYS A 110 0.99 2.41 4.90
N PHE A 111 1.39 1.14 4.90
CA PHE A 111 1.25 0.19 6.02
C PHE A 111 -0.19 -0.10 6.48
N GLU A 112 -1.19 0.12 5.62
CA GLU A 112 -2.61 -0.23 5.89
C GLU A 112 -3.08 -1.48 5.12
N GLY A 113 -2.17 -2.27 4.54
CA GLY A 113 -2.51 -3.54 3.85
C GLY A 113 -2.92 -3.42 2.38
N TRP A 114 -3.09 -2.21 1.85
CA TRP A 114 -3.62 -1.98 0.50
C TRP A 114 -2.64 -2.22 -0.65
N ARG A 115 -1.34 -1.98 -0.42
CA ARG A 115 -0.35 -1.87 -1.51
C ARG A 115 -0.30 -3.11 -2.41
N ARG A 116 -0.38 -4.32 -1.85
CA ARG A 116 -0.35 -5.55 -2.64
C ARG A 116 -1.54 -5.62 -3.59
N MET A 117 -2.74 -5.32 -3.09
CA MET A 117 -3.99 -5.41 -3.87
C MET A 117 -4.04 -4.33 -4.94
N ASP A 118 -3.61 -3.11 -4.60
CA ASP A 118 -3.48 -2.01 -5.57
C ASP A 118 -2.57 -2.40 -6.73
N LEU A 119 -1.41 -3.02 -6.45
CA LEU A 119 -0.48 -3.44 -7.48
C LEU A 119 -1.01 -4.60 -8.34
N ILE A 120 -1.77 -5.53 -7.77
CA ILE A 120 -2.40 -6.63 -8.55
C ILE A 120 -3.43 -6.04 -9.51
N ARG A 121 -4.39 -5.26 -9.00
CA ARG A 121 -5.52 -4.77 -9.81
C ARG A 121 -5.07 -3.82 -10.93
N THR A 122 -3.97 -3.09 -10.75
CA THR A 122 -3.39 -2.22 -11.79
C THR A 122 -2.37 -2.95 -12.67
N GLY A 123 -2.14 -4.25 -12.49
CA GLY A 123 -1.15 -5.02 -13.25
C GLY A 123 0.31 -4.61 -13.01
N LYS A 124 0.60 -3.89 -11.93
CA LYS A 124 1.92 -3.31 -11.62
C LYS A 124 2.77 -4.12 -10.64
N LEU A 125 2.22 -5.20 -10.07
CA LEU A 125 2.91 -5.99 -9.04
C LEU A 125 4.28 -6.47 -9.48
N VAL A 126 4.36 -7.22 -10.58
CA VAL A 126 5.62 -7.84 -11.02
C VAL A 126 6.63 -6.79 -11.45
N GLU A 127 6.19 -5.79 -12.22
CA GLU A 127 7.01 -4.66 -12.69
C GLU A 127 7.66 -3.91 -11.50
N LEU A 128 6.83 -3.42 -10.57
CA LEU A 128 7.31 -2.58 -9.49
C LEU A 128 8.02 -3.36 -8.38
N VAL A 129 7.64 -4.62 -8.10
CA VAL A 129 8.39 -5.46 -7.16
C VAL A 129 9.78 -5.77 -7.70
N LYS A 130 9.93 -6.12 -8.98
CA LYS A 130 11.25 -6.31 -9.61
C LYS A 130 12.09 -5.04 -9.57
N GLN A 131 11.48 -3.88 -9.80
CA GLN A 131 12.19 -2.60 -9.86
C GLN A 131 12.58 -2.07 -8.47
N ARG A 132 11.71 -2.21 -7.46
CA ARG A 132 11.81 -1.46 -6.20
C ARG A 132 12.15 -2.32 -4.98
N ASN A 133 11.94 -3.64 -5.03
CA ASN A 133 12.29 -4.53 -3.92
C ASN A 133 13.65 -5.19 -4.16
N LYS A 134 14.65 -4.80 -3.36
CA LYS A 134 16.04 -5.31 -3.48
C LYS A 134 16.13 -6.83 -3.34
N TRP A 135 15.36 -7.43 -2.45
CA TRP A 135 15.39 -8.88 -2.20
C TRP A 135 14.69 -9.65 -3.32
N ALA A 136 13.59 -9.13 -3.86
CA ALA A 136 12.95 -9.71 -5.03
C ALA A 136 13.84 -9.63 -6.27
N LYS A 137 14.55 -8.50 -6.45
CA LYS A 137 15.53 -8.34 -7.53
C LYS A 137 16.71 -9.31 -7.38
N GLN A 138 17.23 -9.49 -6.17
CA GLN A 138 18.35 -10.39 -5.89
C GLN A 138 17.95 -11.86 -6.09
N SER A 139 16.77 -12.26 -5.63
CA SER A 139 16.30 -13.65 -5.74
C SER A 139 15.78 -14.01 -7.13
N GLY A 140 15.30 -13.03 -7.90
CA GLY A 140 14.70 -13.28 -9.22
C GLY A 140 13.41 -14.11 -9.17
N THR A 141 12.84 -14.31 -7.99
CA THR A 141 11.74 -15.27 -7.75
C THR A 141 10.37 -14.78 -8.19
N ILE A 142 10.17 -13.46 -8.31
CA ILE A 142 8.84 -12.91 -8.66
C ILE A 142 8.46 -13.21 -10.11
N GLN A 143 7.38 -13.98 -10.30
CA GLN A 143 6.86 -14.43 -11.59
C GLN A 143 5.48 -13.83 -11.91
N PRO A 144 5.05 -13.83 -13.20
CA PRO A 144 3.72 -13.37 -13.62
C PRO A 144 2.55 -14.00 -12.86
N TYR A 145 2.67 -15.26 -12.45
CA TYR A 145 1.61 -15.99 -11.74
C TYR A 145 1.44 -15.60 -10.26
N HIS A 146 2.40 -14.88 -9.65
CA HIS A 146 2.33 -14.41 -8.25
C HIS A 146 1.27 -13.31 -8.01
N ASN A 147 0.52 -12.93 -9.04
CA ASN A 147 -0.69 -12.13 -8.90
C ASN A 147 -1.82 -12.88 -8.16
N ARG A 148 -1.79 -14.21 -8.16
CA ARG A 148 -2.71 -15.07 -7.41
C ARG A 148 -1.92 -15.89 -6.39
N TYR A 149 -2.57 -16.34 -5.33
CA TYR A 149 -1.99 -17.31 -4.42
C TYR A 149 -2.27 -18.73 -4.92
N PRO A 150 -1.40 -19.72 -4.64
CA PRO A 150 -1.72 -21.11 -4.91
C PRO A 150 -2.90 -21.54 -4.03
N ILE A 151 -3.76 -22.39 -4.58
CA ILE A 151 -4.72 -23.15 -3.78
C ILE A 151 -3.90 -24.15 -2.94
N PRO A 152 -4.08 -24.20 -1.61
CA PRO A 152 -3.32 -25.12 -0.78
C PRO A 152 -3.56 -26.57 -1.20
N LEU A 153 -2.50 -27.38 -1.26
CA LEU A 153 -2.58 -28.78 -1.69
C LEU A 153 -3.55 -29.61 -0.84
N GLN A 154 -3.67 -29.29 0.45
CA GLN A 154 -4.60 -29.98 1.34
C GLN A 154 -6.06 -29.76 0.91
N GLU A 155 -6.43 -28.54 0.51
CA GLU A 155 -7.79 -28.25 0.02
C GLU A 155 -8.09 -29.08 -1.23
N ILE A 156 -7.14 -29.14 -2.17
CA ILE A 156 -7.27 -29.95 -3.41
C ILE A 156 -7.42 -31.44 -3.08
N LYS A 157 -6.69 -31.96 -2.09
CA LYS A 157 -6.75 -33.39 -1.73
C LYS A 157 -7.99 -33.78 -0.93
N GLN A 158 -8.63 -32.84 -0.24
CA GLN A 158 -9.74 -33.11 0.67
C GLN A 158 -11.11 -32.88 0.04
N ASN A 159 -11.18 -32.28 -1.15
CA ASN A 159 -12.42 -31.94 -1.82
C ASN A 159 -12.50 -32.62 -3.18
N GLU A 160 -13.49 -33.48 -3.38
CA GLU A 160 -13.71 -34.24 -4.61
C GLU A 160 -14.12 -33.37 -5.81
N ASP A 161 -14.63 -32.15 -5.56
CA ASP A 161 -15.05 -31.22 -6.61
C ASP A 161 -13.91 -30.37 -7.19
N ILE A 162 -12.71 -30.46 -6.63
CA ILE A 162 -11.53 -29.75 -7.13
C ILE A 162 -10.36 -30.70 -7.34
N SER A 163 -9.58 -30.42 -8.36
CA SER A 163 -8.46 -31.25 -8.77
C SER A 163 -7.20 -30.42 -9.02
N GLU A 164 -6.09 -31.08 -9.30
CA GLU A 164 -4.84 -30.38 -9.63
C GLU A 164 -4.97 -29.48 -10.87
N THR A 165 -5.89 -29.79 -11.79
CA THR A 165 -6.12 -28.96 -12.97
C THR A 165 -6.84 -27.65 -12.66
N ASP A 166 -7.49 -27.56 -11.50
CA ASP A 166 -8.17 -26.34 -11.02
C ASP A 166 -7.22 -25.36 -10.31
N GLN A 167 -5.94 -25.72 -10.19
CA GLN A 167 -4.92 -24.87 -9.59
C GLN A 167 -4.76 -23.55 -10.36
N ASN A 168 -4.41 -22.48 -9.64
CA ASN A 168 -4.08 -21.21 -10.27
C ASN A 168 -2.92 -21.37 -11.27
N PRO A 169 -3.01 -20.78 -12.48
CA PRO A 169 -2.01 -20.97 -13.52
C PRO A 169 -0.59 -20.63 -13.04
N GLY A 170 0.39 -21.47 -13.38
CA GLY A 170 1.81 -21.28 -13.05
C GLY A 170 2.25 -21.93 -11.73
N TYR A 171 1.33 -22.48 -10.95
CA TYR A 171 1.65 -23.31 -9.80
C TYR A 171 1.60 -24.80 -10.16
N SER A 172 2.64 -25.54 -9.80
CA SER A 172 2.69 -27.00 -9.85
C SER A 172 2.73 -27.54 -8.42
N ASN A 173 1.91 -28.55 -8.12
CA ASN A 173 1.93 -29.22 -6.82
C ASN A 173 3.07 -30.25 -6.81
N ASN A 174 4.32 -29.81 -6.57
CA ASN A 174 5.42 -30.72 -6.22
C ASN A 174 5.53 -30.86 -4.70
#